data_AF-A0ABD1L6U0-F1
#
_entry.id   AF-A0ABD1L6U0-F1
#
_cell.length_a   1.000
_cell.length_b   1.000
_cell.length_c   1.000
_cell.angle_alpha   90.00
_cell.angle_beta   90.00
_cell.angle_gamma   90.00
#
_symmetry.space_group_name_H-M   'P 1'
#
loop_
_entity.id
_entity.type
_entity.pdbx_description
1 polymer ?
#
loop_
_entity_poly.entity_id
_entity_poly.type
_entity_poly.pdbx_seq_one_letter_code
_entity_poly.pdbx_strand_id
1 'polypeptide(L)' 'MGNSVVGMFHTGVKDMCRFYGLVVNHVVEFSYKPPNDFTIRLFTVADEEITYPAVNCQHTYGIR' A
#
# COMPACT_ATOMS: atom_id res chain seq x y z
N MET A 1 25.61 3.05 -2.38
CA MET A 1 24.65 4.07 -1.91
C MET A 1 23.66 4.29 -3.04
N GLY A 2 22.40 3.89 -2.87
CA GLY A 2 21.37 4.03 -3.90
C GLY A 2 20.93 5.48 -4.03
N ASN A 3 20.74 5.96 -5.26
CA ASN A 3 20.19 7.29 -5.52
C ASN A 3 18.71 7.30 -5.11
N SER A 4 18.38 7.95 -3.99
CA SER A 4 16.99 8.23 -3.64
C SER A 4 16.48 9.37 -4.50
N VAL A 5 15.43 9.11 -5.29
CA VAL A 5 14.67 10.13 -6.00
C VAL A 5 13.42 10.43 -5.16
N VAL A 6 13.21 11.69 -4.82
CA VAL A 6 12.00 12.12 -4.13
C VAL A 6 10.94 12.46 -5.18
N GLY A 7 9.80 11.78 -5.12
CA GLY A 7 8.63 12.04 -5.96
C GLY A 7 7.38 12.27 -5.11
N MET A 8 6.38 12.92 -5.69
CA MET A 8 5.07 13.14 -5.04
C MET A 8 4.01 12.26 -5.70
N PHE A 9 3.20 11.60 -4.88
CA PHE A 9 1.98 10.94 -5.33
C PHE A 9 0.82 11.94 -5.28
N HIS A 10 0.15 12.15 -6.42
CA HIS A 10 -0.89 13.17 -6.54
C HIS A 10 -2.31 12.64 -6.27
N THR A 11 -2.56 11.36 -6.55
CA THR A 11 -3.90 10.75 -6.51
C THR A 11 -3.87 9.40 -5.79
N GLY A 12 -5.03 8.96 -5.27
CA GLY A 12 -5.19 7.63 -4.64
C GLY A 12 -4.65 7.50 -3.21
N VAL A 13 -3.65 8.29 -2.80
CA VAL A 13 -3.05 8.20 -1.45
C VAL A 13 -4.08 8.43 -0.35
N LYS A 14 -4.96 9.42 -0.50
CA LYS A 14 -5.98 9.73 0.50
C LYS A 14 -6.99 8.59 0.68
N ASP A 15 -7.36 7.92 -0.41
CA ASP A 15 -8.29 6.80 -0.38
C ASP A 15 -7.62 5.55 0.19
N MET A 16 -6.35 5.30 -0.15
CA MET A 16 -5.52 4.28 0.47
C MET A 16 -5.42 4.48 1.98
N CYS A 17 -5.11 5.70 2.45
CA CYS A 17 -5.03 5.98 3.88
C CYS A 17 -6.36 5.74 4.59
N ARG A 18 -7.48 6.12 3.98
CA ARG A 18 -8.81 5.86 4.57
C ARG A 18 -9.15 4.37 4.62
N PHE A 19 -8.87 3.64 3.55
CA PHE A 19 -9.18 2.21 3.45
C PHE A 19 -8.40 1.38 4.46
N TYR A 20 -7.10 1.65 4.61
CA TYR A 20 -6.22 0.95 5.54
C TYR A 20 -6.16 1.58 6.95
N GLY A 21 -6.91 2.65 7.21
CA GLY A 21 -6.91 3.34 8.50
C GLY A 21 -5.58 4.01 8.86
N LEU A 22 -4.78 4.42 7.87
CA LEU A 22 -3.48 5.04 8.08
C LEU A 22 -3.64 6.45 8.66
N VAL A 23 -3.00 6.68 9.80
CA VAL A 23 -2.87 8.00 10.45
C VAL A 23 -1.43 8.50 10.37
N VAL A 24 -1.17 9.68 10.93
CA VAL A 24 0.19 10.25 11.02
C VAL A 24 1.16 9.23 11.65
N ASN A 25 2.38 9.19 11.12
CA ASN A 25 3.48 8.30 11.53
C ASN A 25 3.38 6.82 11.08
N HIS A 26 2.70 6.51 9.97
CA HIS A 26 2.85 5.19 9.34
C HIS A 26 3.98 5.21 8.30
N VAL A 27 4.61 4.04 8.11
CA VAL A 27 5.61 3.82 7.07
C VAL A 27 4.99 2.98 5.96
N VAL A 28 5.29 3.34 4.72
CA VAL A 28 4.83 2.62 3.52
C VAL A 28 6.04 2.14 2.76
N GLU A 29 6.16 0.83 2.59
CA GLU A 29 7.15 0.20 1.72
C GLU A 29 6.47 -0.09 0.37
N PHE A 30 7.04 0.47 -0.71
CA PHE A 30 6.59 0.22 -2.08
C PHE A 30 7.68 -0.53 -2.85
N SER A 31 7.37 -1.74 -3.28
CA SER A 31 8.27 -2.57 -4.08
C SER A 31 7.70 -2.77 -5.47
N TYR A 32 8.41 -2.35 -6.51
CA TYR A 32 8.04 -2.59 -7.90
C TYR A 32 8.86 -3.73 -8.49
N LYS A 33 8.18 -4.72 -9.06
CA LYS A 33 8.75 -5.83 -9.79
C LYS A 33 8.22 -5.80 -11.24
N PRO A 34 9.06 -5.48 -12.22
CA PRO A 34 8.65 -5.49 -13.63
C PRO A 34 8.05 -6.85 -14.04
N PRO A 35 7.09 -6.89 -14.98
CA PRO A 35 6.68 -5.76 -15.82
C PRO A 35 5.55 -4.90 -15.24
N ASN A 36 4.72 -5.42 -14.34
CA ASN A 36 3.52 -4.75 -13.83
C ASN A 36 3.13 -5.23 -12.42
N ASP A 37 4.07 -5.83 -11.69
CA ASP A 37 3.82 -6.34 -10.35
C ASP A 37 4.36 -5.32 -9.34
N PHE A 38 3.58 -5.03 -8.31
CA PHE A 38 4.03 -4.20 -7.21
C PHE A 38 3.42 -4.68 -5.91
N THR A 39 4.17 -4.49 -4.84
CA THR A 39 3.75 -4.84 -3.49
C THR A 39 3.81 -3.59 -2.63
N ILE A 40 2.75 -3.37 -1.84
CA ILE A 40 2.68 -2.30 -0.84
C ILE A 40 2.58 -2.97 0.52
N ARG A 41 3.47 -2.60 1.43
CA ARG A 41 3.43 -3.05 2.82
C ARG A 41 3.35 -1.83 3.73
N LEU A 42 2.50 -1.92 4.75
CA LEU A 42 2.14 -0.79 5.61
C LEU A 42 2.54 -1.12 7.05
N PHE A 43 3.30 -0.24 7.69
CA PHE A 43 3.84 -0.45 9.02
C PHE A 43 3.44 0.68 9.97
N THR A 44 3.29 0.35 11.24
CA THR A 44 3.18 1.31 12.33
C THR A 44 4.55 1.92 12.65
N VAL A 45 4.57 2.93 13.53
CA VAL A 45 5.82 3.49 14.09
C VAL A 45 6.70 2.48 14.80
N ALA A 46 6.12 1.37 15.27
CA ALA A 46 6.82 0.32 15.99
C ALA A 46 7.45 -0.71 15.03
N ASP A 47 7.46 -0.43 13.71
CA ASP A 47 7.93 -1.35 12.66
C ASP A 47 7.10 -2.64 12.58
N GLU A 48 5.85 -2.57 13.02
CA GLU A 48 4.90 -3.69 12.97
C GLU A 48 4.02 -3.54 11.72
N GLU A 49 3.94 -4.58 10.90
CA GLU A 49 3.05 -4.59 9.74
C GLU A 49 1.59 -4.53 10.23
N ILE A 50 0.78 -3.66 9.61
CA ILE A 50 -0.61 -3.47 10.06
C ILE A 50 -1.43 -4.73 9.82
N THR A 51 -2.52 -4.86 10.57
CA THR A 51 -3.58 -5.81 10.20
C THR A 51 -4.41 -5.22 9.08
N TYR A 52 -4.36 -5.84 7.90
CA TYR A 52 -5.17 -5.42 6.76
C TYR A 52 -6.65 -5.69 7.02
N PRO A 53 -7.56 -4.79 6.62
CA PRO A 53 -8.99 -5.03 6.72
C PRO A 53 -9.36 -6.26 5.91
N ALA A 54 -10.22 -7.12 6.48
CA ALA A 54 -10.75 -8.25 5.76
C ALA A 54 -11.51 -7.74 4.53
N VAL A 55 -10.99 -8.05 3.33
CA VAL A 55 -11.72 -7.76 2.11
C VAL A 55 -12.82 -8.80 2.02
N ASN A 56 -14.07 -8.39 2.27
CA ASN A 56 -15.22 -9.19 1.86
C ASN A 56 -15.24 -9.21 0.33
N CYS A 57 -14.45 -10.09 -0.27
CA CYS A 57 -14.47 -10.34 -1.70
C CYS A 57 -15.77 -11.06 -2.05
N GLN A 58 -16.89 -10.34 -2.10
CA GLN A 58 -17.97 -10.68 -3.02
C GLN A 58 -17.62 -10.12 -4.40
N HIS A 59 -16.50 -10.58 -4.96
CA HIS A 59 -16.24 -10.49 -6.39
C HIS A 59 -15.86 -11.88 -6.87
N THR A 60 -16.89 -12.69 -7.10
CA THR A 60 -16.83 -13.77 -8.07
C THR A 60 -16.67 -13.14 -9.44
N TYR A 61 -15.44 -12.81 -9.83
CA TYR A 61 -15.09 -12.79 -11.25
C TYR A 61 -14.51 -14.14 -11.61
N GLY A 62 -15.38 -15.14 -11.61
CA GLY A 62 -15.32 -16.10 -12.70
C GLY A 62 -15.97 -15.42 -13.90
N ILE A 63 -15.22 -15.25 -14.99
CA ILE A 63 -15.54 -15.68 -16.36
C ILE A 63 -14.37 -15.21 -17.24
N ARG A 64 -13.65 -16.23 -17.74
CA ARG A 64 -12.72 -16.29 -18.89
C ARG A 64 -11.57 -15.29 -18.99
#